data_AF-A0A7L5YWW4-F1
#
_entry.id   AF-A0A7L5YWW4-F1
#
_cell.length_a   1.000
_cell.length_b   1.000
_cell.length_c   1.000
_cell.angle_alpha   90.00
_cell.angle_beta   90.00
_cell.angle_gamma   90.00
#
_symmetry.space_group_name_H-M   'P 1'
#
loop_
_entity.id
_entity.type
_entity.pdbx_description
1 polymer ?
#
loop_
_entity_poly.entity_id
_entity_poly.type
_entity_poly.pdbx_seq_one_letter_code
_entity_poly.pdbx_strand_id
1 'polypeptide(L)'
;MAAALGRDFTYALLAAATPLPEAHLQTELATLIEADLLIPAAADGQMRYMFRHALIQEAAYAALPRRTRQAHHRRIAQTYTDRFPELVKEQPEIAAHHFAQAGMQMEAAELWLHAGDRAAARGATQEAHVFFTRALATLDPADHERRWRAVAARCRAVPARRSGR
;
A
#
# COMPACT_ATOMS: atom_id res chain seq x y z
N MET A 1 5.39 -8.69 -9.71
CA MET A 1 5.76 -7.75 -8.62
C MET A 1 5.45 -6.30 -8.94
N ALA A 2 5.95 -5.71 -10.04
CA ALA A 2 5.61 -4.33 -10.45
C ALA A 2 4.11 -4.06 -10.42
N ALA A 3 3.30 -4.96 -10.98
CA ALA A 3 1.84 -4.84 -10.95
C ALA A 3 1.23 -4.83 -9.53
N ALA A 4 1.90 -5.40 -8.52
CA ALA A 4 1.46 -5.36 -7.12
C ALA A 4 1.89 -4.09 -6.38
N LEU A 5 2.88 -3.33 -6.90
CA LEU A 5 3.29 -2.02 -6.37
C LEU A 5 2.29 -0.91 -6.74
N GLY A 6 1.50 -1.13 -7.79
CA GLY A 6 0.52 -0.17 -8.30
C GLY A 6 0.88 0.34 -9.68
N ARG A 7 0.17 1.39 -10.12
CA ARG A 7 0.37 1.98 -11.46
C ARG A 7 1.68 2.75 -11.58
N ASP A 8 2.14 3.36 -10.50
CA ASP A 8 3.35 4.18 -10.44
C ASP A 8 4.19 3.74 -9.24
N PHE A 9 5.50 3.54 -9.44
CA PHE A 9 6.42 3.12 -8.39
C PHE A 9 7.84 3.59 -8.67
N THR A 10 8.66 3.69 -7.62
CA THR A 10 10.07 4.04 -7.75
C THR A 10 10.92 2.81 -8.07
N TYR A 11 12.03 3.04 -8.77
CA TYR A 11 13.04 2.02 -8.98
C TYR A 11 13.56 1.45 -7.66
N ALA A 12 13.89 2.33 -6.71
CA ALA A 12 14.45 1.96 -5.42
C ALA A 12 13.55 0.98 -4.65
N LEU A 13 12.23 1.20 -4.67
CA LEU A 13 11.28 0.31 -4.03
C LEU A 13 11.20 -1.05 -4.76
N LEU A 14 11.11 -1.05 -6.09
CA LEU A 14 11.06 -2.29 -6.87
C LEU A 14 12.34 -3.11 -6.70
N ALA A 15 13.50 -2.47 -6.76
CA ALA A 15 14.81 -3.08 -6.57
C ALA A 15 14.97 -3.68 -5.17
N ALA A 16 14.51 -2.98 -4.13
CA ALA A 16 14.54 -3.49 -2.77
C ALA A 16 13.55 -4.66 -2.54
N ALA A 17 12.37 -4.59 -3.17
CA ALA A 17 11.32 -5.60 -2.99
C ALA A 17 11.52 -6.85 -3.85
N THR A 18 12.26 -6.78 -4.96
CA THR A 18 12.45 -7.93 -5.84
C THR A 18 13.50 -8.92 -5.31
N PRO A 19 13.37 -10.23 -5.58
CA PRO A 19 14.47 -11.17 -5.39
C PRO A 19 15.43 -11.20 -6.59
N LEU A 20 15.09 -10.52 -7.70
CA LEU A 20 15.92 -10.51 -8.89
C LEU A 20 17.24 -9.76 -8.62
N PRO A 21 18.39 -10.26 -9.12
CA PRO A 21 19.61 -9.47 -9.17
C PRO A 21 19.43 -8.21 -10.01
N GLU A 22 20.12 -7.13 -9.64
CA GLU A 22 20.07 -5.81 -10.28
C GLU A 22 20.13 -5.89 -11.82
N ALA A 23 21.11 -6.60 -12.37
CA ALA A 23 21.30 -6.72 -13.81
C ALA A 23 20.08 -7.34 -14.51
N HIS A 24 19.48 -8.38 -13.92
CA HIS A 24 18.28 -9.02 -14.47
C HIS A 24 17.07 -8.09 -14.36
N LEU A 25 16.93 -7.37 -13.23
CA LEU A 25 15.85 -6.40 -13.07
C LEU A 25 15.91 -5.31 -14.15
N GLN A 26 17.09 -4.79 -14.45
CA GLN A 26 17.28 -3.77 -15.49
C GLN A 26 16.90 -4.31 -16.88
N THR A 27 17.32 -5.54 -17.22
CA THR A 27 16.93 -6.20 -18.47
C THR A 27 15.41 -6.36 -18.58
N GLU A 28 14.75 -6.87 -17.55
CA GLU A 28 13.29 -7.04 -17.55
C GLU A 28 12.55 -5.69 -17.69
N LEU A 29 13.03 -4.64 -17.01
CA LEU A 29 12.46 -3.30 -17.15
C LEU A 29 12.64 -2.76 -18.56
N ALA A 30 13.81 -2.95 -19.18
CA ALA A 30 14.05 -2.55 -20.57
C ALA A 30 13.08 -3.26 -21.52
N THR A 31 12.87 -4.57 -21.38
CA THR A 31 11.90 -5.32 -22.17
C THR A 31 10.48 -4.79 -22.01
N LEU A 32 10.06 -4.45 -20.79
CA LEU A 32 8.72 -3.87 -20.55
C LEU A 32 8.56 -2.46 -21.12
N ILE A 33 9.63 -1.68 -21.22
CA ILE A 33 9.64 -0.36 -21.84
C ILE A 33 9.60 -0.48 -23.36
N GLU A 34 10.39 -1.38 -23.95
CA GLU A 34 10.39 -1.66 -25.39
C GLU A 34 9.03 -2.19 -25.87
N ALA A 35 8.35 -2.99 -25.04
CA ALA A 35 6.99 -3.47 -25.29
C ALA A 35 5.90 -2.41 -25.03
N ASP A 36 6.27 -1.17 -24.72
CA ASP A 36 5.40 -0.04 -24.47
C ASP A 36 4.46 -0.18 -23.25
N LEU A 37 4.80 -1.09 -22.33
CA LEU A 37 3.99 -1.39 -21.14
C LEU A 37 4.33 -0.45 -19.97
N LEU A 38 5.60 -0.08 -19.84
CA LEU A 38 6.11 0.85 -18.82
C LEU A 38 6.70 2.11 -19.45
N ILE A 39 6.48 3.24 -18.78
CA ILE A 39 7.05 4.53 -19.12
C ILE A 39 8.03 4.91 -18.01
N PRO A 40 9.32 5.11 -18.33
CA PRO A 40 10.27 5.67 -17.37
C PRO A 40 10.01 7.16 -17.16
N ALA A 41 10.12 7.62 -15.92
CA ALA A 41 10.03 9.03 -15.58
C ALA A 41 11.04 9.38 -14.48
N ALA A 42 11.74 10.50 -14.65
CA ALA A 42 12.53 11.07 -13.57
C ALA A 42 11.66 12.10 -12.83
N ALA A 43 11.41 11.88 -11.54
CA ALA A 43 10.69 12.82 -10.70
C ALA A 43 11.33 12.88 -9.32
N ASP A 44 11.49 14.08 -8.79
CA ASP A 44 12.04 14.34 -7.45
C ASP A 44 13.42 13.70 -7.21
N GLY A 45 14.26 13.67 -8.26
CA GLY A 45 15.60 13.07 -8.21
C GLY A 45 15.59 11.53 -8.14
N GLN A 46 14.43 10.90 -8.31
CA GLN A 46 14.28 9.44 -8.31
C GLN A 46 13.85 8.93 -9.68
N MET A 47 14.37 7.76 -10.05
CA MET A 47 13.88 7.02 -11.20
C MET A 47 12.56 6.34 -10.86
N ARG A 48 11.52 6.62 -11.64
CA ARG A 48 10.18 6.05 -11.52
C ARG A 48 9.78 5.31 -12.78
N TYR A 49 8.86 4.38 -12.61
CA TYR A 49 8.21 3.67 -13.70
C TYR A 49 6.72 3.73 -13.50
N MET A 50 6.00 3.94 -14.60
CA MET A 50 4.55 3.97 -14.61
C MET A 50 4.02 3.02 -15.69
N PHE A 51 3.00 2.24 -15.36
CA PHE A 51 2.26 1.52 -16.39
C PHE A 51 1.54 2.51 -17.31
N ARG A 52 1.78 2.37 -18.62
CA ARG A 52 1.19 3.24 -19.64
C ARG A 52 -0.32 3.35 -19.49
N HIS A 53 -0.99 2.23 -19.25
CA HIS A 53 -2.44 2.17 -19.01
C HIS A 53 -2.76 1.44 -17.70
N ALA A 54 -3.72 1.96 -16.95
CA ALA A 54 -4.22 1.32 -15.73
C ALA A 54 -4.70 -0.11 -16.01
N LEU A 55 -5.40 -0.32 -17.12
CA LEU A 55 -5.90 -1.64 -17.54
C LEU A 55 -4.78 -2.66 -17.77
N ILE A 56 -3.59 -2.24 -18.23
CA ILE A 56 -2.43 -3.14 -18.36
C ILE A 56 -1.98 -3.60 -16.98
N GLN A 57 -1.86 -2.67 -16.02
CA GLN A 57 -1.49 -3.00 -14.65
C GLN A 57 -2.52 -3.92 -13.99
N GLU A 58 -3.81 -3.63 -14.17
CA GLU A 58 -4.91 -4.43 -13.63
C GLU A 58 -4.90 -5.84 -14.22
N ALA A 59 -4.75 -5.98 -15.53
CA ALA A 59 -4.67 -7.28 -16.20
C ALA A 59 -3.43 -8.07 -15.74
N ALA A 60 -2.27 -7.42 -15.68
CA ALA A 60 -1.03 -8.05 -15.20
C ALA A 60 -1.14 -8.48 -13.73
N TYR A 61 -1.79 -7.68 -12.88
CA TYR A 61 -2.03 -8.03 -11.49
C TYR A 61 -3.03 -9.18 -11.34
N ALA A 62 -4.13 -9.15 -12.11
CA ALA A 62 -5.17 -10.17 -12.10
C ALA A 62 -4.66 -11.53 -12.61
N ALA A 63 -3.75 -11.52 -13.58
CA ALA A 63 -3.12 -12.72 -14.12
C ALA A 63 -2.23 -13.48 -13.12
N LEU A 64 -1.78 -12.83 -12.04
CA LEU A 64 -0.97 -13.47 -11.01
C LEU A 64 -1.83 -14.44 -10.18
N PRO A 65 -1.37 -15.68 -9.93
CA PRO A 65 -2.04 -16.58 -8.99
C PRO A 65 -2.16 -15.95 -7.60
N ARG A 66 -3.25 -16.25 -6.86
CA ARG A 66 -3.51 -15.70 -5.52
C ARG A 66 -2.30 -15.82 -4.58
N ARG A 67 -1.65 -16.99 -4.54
CA ARG A 67 -0.47 -17.25 -3.70
C ARG A 67 0.70 -16.32 -4.06
N THR A 68 0.93 -16.10 -5.36
CA THR A 68 1.97 -15.19 -5.86
C THR A 68 1.66 -13.74 -5.50
N ARG A 69 0.40 -13.30 -5.62
CA ARG A 69 -0.02 -11.95 -5.18
C ARG A 69 0.26 -11.75 -3.69
N GLN A 70 -0.18 -12.68 -2.85
CA GLN A 70 0.05 -12.61 -1.41
C GLN A 70 1.55 -12.56 -1.06
N ALA A 71 2.38 -13.37 -1.74
CA ALA A 71 3.82 -13.38 -1.55
C ALA A 71 4.47 -12.04 -1.95
N HIS A 72 4.08 -11.46 -3.09
CA HIS A 72 4.54 -10.14 -3.50
C HIS A 72 4.12 -9.06 -2.51
N HIS A 73 2.85 -9.04 -2.12
CA HIS A 73 2.35 -8.08 -1.13
C HIS A 73 3.10 -8.19 0.21
N ARG A 74 3.37 -9.41 0.69
CA ARG A 74 4.16 -9.61 1.92
C ARG A 74 5.55 -8.98 1.79
N ARG A 75 6.25 -9.28 0.69
CA ARG A 75 7.61 -8.80 0.47
C ARG A 75 7.67 -7.29 0.30
N ILE A 76 6.70 -6.70 -0.39
CA ILE A 76 6.57 -5.25 -0.51
C ILE A 76 6.32 -4.61 0.87
N ALA A 77 5.40 -5.15 1.66
CA ALA A 77 5.09 -4.63 3.00
C ALA A 77 6.32 -4.65 3.92
N GLN A 78 7.05 -5.78 3.94
CA GLN A 78 8.30 -5.92 4.68
C GLN A 78 9.38 -4.97 4.18
N THR A 79 9.48 -4.77 2.86
CA THR A 79 10.42 -3.80 2.29
C THR A 79 10.13 -2.39 2.77
N TYR A 80 8.86 -1.99 2.82
CA TYR A 80 8.46 -0.71 3.37
C TYR A 80 8.89 -0.57 4.84
N THR A 81 8.60 -1.56 5.69
CA THR A 81 8.93 -1.49 7.12
C THR A 81 10.43 -1.51 7.38
N ASP A 82 11.19 -2.29 6.61
CA ASP A 82 12.59 -2.56 6.91
C ASP A 82 13.54 -1.56 6.24
N ARG A 83 13.17 -1.05 5.06
CA ARG A 83 14.06 -0.23 4.20
C ARG A 83 13.57 1.20 4.06
N PHE A 84 12.28 1.45 4.26
CA PHE A 84 11.66 2.78 4.14
C PHE A 84 10.84 3.17 5.38
N PRO A 85 11.37 3.00 6.62
CA PRO A 85 10.60 3.20 7.85
C PRO A 85 10.09 4.64 8.01
N GLU A 86 10.83 5.65 7.54
CA GLU A 86 10.38 7.05 7.59
C GLU A 86 9.13 7.28 6.72
N LEU A 87 9.08 6.67 5.53
CA LEU A 87 7.91 6.74 4.67
C LEU A 87 6.70 6.04 5.33
N VAL A 88 6.92 4.91 6.00
CA VAL A 88 5.87 4.21 6.75
C VAL A 88 5.40 5.02 7.96
N LYS A 89 6.29 5.73 8.65
CA LYS A 89 5.89 6.64 9.74
C LYS A 89 5.02 7.78 9.22
N GLU A 90 5.32 8.29 8.03
CA GLU A 90 4.56 9.38 7.41
C GLU A 90 3.21 8.93 6.87
N GLN A 91 3.19 7.77 6.20
CA GLN A 91 2.05 7.19 5.49
C GLN A 91 1.89 5.69 5.84
N PRO A 92 1.45 5.34 7.06
CA PRO A 92 1.36 3.93 7.50
C PRO A 92 0.44 3.08 6.61
N GLU A 93 -0.55 3.70 5.97
CA GLU A 93 -1.53 3.09 5.08
C GLU A 93 -0.91 2.33 3.90
N ILE A 94 0.29 2.72 3.45
CA ILE A 94 0.94 2.07 2.30
C ILE A 94 1.34 0.64 2.68
N ALA A 95 2.00 0.47 3.84
CA ALA A 95 2.41 -0.83 4.34
C ALA A 95 1.19 -1.63 4.84
N ALA A 96 0.21 -0.96 5.48
CA ALA A 96 -1.03 -1.58 5.92
C ALA A 96 -1.79 -2.25 4.76
N HIS A 97 -1.87 -1.58 3.61
CA HIS A 97 -2.48 -2.13 2.41
C HIS A 97 -1.79 -3.42 1.96
N HIS A 98 -0.47 -3.42 1.86
CA HIS A 98 0.27 -4.60 1.43
C HIS A 98 0.20 -5.75 2.45
N PHE A 99 0.28 -5.49 3.76
CA PHE A 99 0.08 -6.53 4.77
C PHE A 99 -1.33 -7.14 4.71
N ALA A 100 -2.37 -6.33 4.52
CA ALA A 100 -3.74 -6.81 4.39
C ALA A 100 -3.90 -7.72 3.16
N GLN A 101 -3.39 -7.31 2.01
CA GLN A 101 -3.40 -8.12 0.78
C GLN A 101 -2.56 -9.41 0.91
N ALA A 102 -1.54 -9.41 1.77
CA ALA A 102 -0.72 -10.57 2.10
C ALA A 102 -1.36 -11.55 3.09
N GLY A 103 -2.49 -11.18 3.72
CA GLY A 103 -3.13 -11.95 4.79
C GLY A 103 -2.46 -11.81 6.16
N MET A 104 -1.60 -10.79 6.34
CA MET A 104 -0.89 -10.49 7.58
C MET A 104 -1.74 -9.53 8.41
N GLN A 105 -2.81 -10.07 9.00
CA GLN A 105 -3.92 -9.27 9.54
C GLN A 105 -3.51 -8.42 10.74
N MET A 106 -2.68 -8.95 11.63
CA MET A 106 -2.28 -8.24 12.84
C MET A 106 -1.43 -7.00 12.50
N GLU A 107 -0.43 -7.19 11.64
CA GLU A 107 0.46 -6.14 11.17
C GLU A 107 -0.29 -5.07 10.37
N ALA A 108 -1.23 -5.49 9.52
CA ALA A 108 -2.08 -4.57 8.79
C ALA A 108 -2.98 -3.74 9.71
N ALA A 109 -3.59 -4.37 10.71
CA ALA A 109 -4.52 -3.70 11.62
C ALA A 109 -3.81 -2.61 12.45
N GLU A 110 -2.61 -2.89 12.94
CA GLU A 110 -1.80 -1.93 13.71
C GLU A 110 -1.45 -0.70 12.87
N LEU A 111 -1.04 -0.90 11.61
CA LEU A 111 -0.74 0.20 10.71
C LEU A 111 -2.00 0.96 10.27
N TRP A 112 -3.14 0.30 10.10
CA TRP A 112 -4.41 0.99 9.83
C TRP A 112 -4.87 1.86 11.01
N LEU A 113 -4.69 1.40 12.24
CA LEU A 113 -4.95 2.21 13.44
C LEU A 113 -4.05 3.45 13.45
N HIS A 114 -2.75 3.26 13.22
CA HIS A 114 -1.79 4.37 13.19
C HIS A 114 -2.11 5.38 12.06
N ALA A 115 -2.45 4.90 10.85
CA ALA A 115 -2.88 5.77 9.76
C ALA A 115 -4.12 6.58 10.15
N GLY A 116 -5.09 5.94 10.82
CA GLY A 116 -6.29 6.59 11.33
C GLY A 116 -5.99 7.68 12.35
N ASP A 117 -5.13 7.40 13.32
CA ASP A 117 -4.72 8.35 14.36
C ASP A 117 -3.99 9.56 13.76
N ARG A 118 -3.09 9.34 12.80
CA ARG A 118 -2.39 10.42 12.07
C ARG A 118 -3.35 11.27 11.26
N ALA A 119 -4.25 10.64 10.50
CA ALA A 119 -5.27 11.35 9.73
C ALA A 119 -6.18 12.18 10.64
N ALA A 120 -6.57 11.66 11.80
CA ALA A 120 -7.36 12.39 12.79
C ALA A 120 -6.58 13.59 13.37
N ALA A 121 -5.31 13.40 13.72
CA ALA A 121 -4.45 14.45 14.27
C ALA A 121 -4.26 15.64 13.31
N ARG A 122 -4.29 15.40 12.00
CA ARG A 122 -4.24 16.46 10.97
C ARG A 122 -5.61 17.00 10.53
N GLY A 123 -6.70 16.58 11.18
CA GLY A 123 -8.06 17.00 10.85
C GLY A 123 -8.69 16.33 9.63
N ALA A 124 -8.04 15.33 9.03
CA ALA A 124 -8.54 14.55 7.90
C ALA A 124 -9.54 13.47 8.36
N THR A 125 -10.67 13.90 8.93
CA THR A 125 -11.68 13.03 9.58
C THR A 125 -12.23 11.95 8.63
N GLN A 126 -12.47 12.27 7.36
CA GLN A 126 -12.95 11.30 6.37
C GLN A 126 -11.95 10.18 6.13
N GLU A 127 -10.66 10.50 6.00
CA GLU A 127 -9.59 9.50 5.82
C GLU A 127 -9.39 8.68 7.08
N ALA A 128 -9.40 9.32 8.25
CA ALA A 128 -9.33 8.64 9.54
C ALA A 128 -10.46 7.61 9.67
N HIS A 129 -11.69 7.98 9.33
CA HIS A 129 -12.82 7.06 9.32
C HIS A 129 -12.60 5.86 8.39
N VAL A 130 -12.04 6.07 7.20
CA VAL A 130 -11.69 5.00 6.26
C VAL A 130 -10.65 4.06 6.86
N PHE A 131 -9.58 4.59 7.44
CA PHE A 131 -8.50 3.78 8.03
C PHE A 131 -8.96 2.99 9.25
N PHE A 132 -9.73 3.59 10.18
CA PHE A 132 -10.30 2.86 11.30
C PHE A 132 -11.31 1.78 10.86
N THR A 133 -12.04 2.03 9.77
CA THR A 133 -12.94 1.01 9.18
C THR A 133 -12.14 -0.17 8.62
N ARG A 134 -11.01 0.10 7.95
CA ARG A 134 -10.10 -0.95 7.48
C ARG A 134 -9.50 -1.73 8.65
N ALA A 135 -9.02 -1.05 9.70
CA ALA A 135 -8.54 -1.70 10.92
C ALA A 135 -9.58 -2.68 11.49
N LEU A 136 -10.84 -2.24 11.63
CA LEU A 136 -11.94 -3.08 12.13
C LEU A 136 -12.27 -4.29 11.24
N ALA A 137 -12.06 -4.18 9.92
CA ALA A 137 -12.25 -5.30 9.00
C ALA A 137 -11.09 -6.31 9.05
N THR A 138 -9.94 -5.90 9.58
CA THR A 138 -8.71 -6.69 9.66
C THR A 138 -8.53 -7.33 11.04
N LEU A 139 -8.94 -6.65 12.12
CA LEU A 139 -8.86 -7.14 13.49
C LEU A 139 -9.69 -8.41 13.70
N ASP A 140 -9.13 -9.37 14.45
CA ASP A 140 -9.84 -10.55 14.93
C ASP A 140 -11.11 -10.12 15.70
N PRO A 141 -12.31 -10.64 15.35
CA PRO A 141 -13.54 -10.38 16.08
C PRO A 141 -13.44 -10.61 17.60
N ALA A 142 -12.58 -11.54 18.06
CA ALA A 142 -12.37 -11.83 19.47
C ALA A 142 -11.50 -10.79 20.21
N ASP A 143 -10.76 -9.94 19.50
CA ASP A 143 -9.95 -8.87 20.09
C ASP A 143 -10.82 -7.65 20.44
N HIS A 144 -11.62 -7.81 21.49
CA HIS A 144 -12.58 -6.79 21.92
C HIS A 144 -11.92 -5.46 22.29
N GLU A 145 -10.71 -5.49 22.88
CA GLU A 145 -10.02 -4.27 23.31
C GLU A 145 -9.57 -3.43 22.10
N ARG A 146 -8.85 -4.03 21.14
CA ARG A 146 -8.42 -3.30 19.95
C ARG A 146 -9.61 -2.85 19.10
N ARG A 147 -10.64 -3.69 18.98
CA ARG A 147 -11.87 -3.33 18.24
C ARG A 147 -12.62 -2.18 18.91
N TRP A 148 -12.77 -2.20 20.23
CA TRP A 148 -13.41 -1.10 20.96
C TRP A 148 -12.66 0.22 20.75
N ARG A 149 -11.33 0.21 20.88
CA ARG A 149 -10.49 1.37 20.59
C ARG A 149 -10.70 1.90 19.17
N ALA A 150 -10.71 1.02 18.17
CA ALA A 150 -10.94 1.40 16.78
C ALA A 150 -12.35 1.98 16.53
N VAL A 151 -13.39 1.40 17.16
CA VAL A 151 -14.76 1.94 17.09
C VAL A 151 -14.83 3.33 17.72
N ALA A 152 -14.28 3.49 18.92
CA ALA A 152 -14.29 4.77 19.63
C ALA A 152 -13.53 5.86 18.83
N ALA A 153 -12.39 5.51 18.24
CA ALA A 153 -11.64 6.41 17.37
C ALA A 153 -12.41 6.79 16.09
N ARG A 154 -13.04 5.81 15.43
CA ARG A 154 -13.90 6.05 14.26
C ARG A 154 -15.09 6.95 14.56
N CYS A 155 -15.73 6.80 15.71
CA CYS A 155 -16.87 7.64 16.15
C CYS A 155 -16.45 9.08 16.43
N ARG A 156 -15.20 9.33 16.86
CA ARG A 156 -14.67 10.69 17.00
C ARG A 156 -14.32 11.31 15.65
N ALA A 157 -13.89 10.48 14.68
CA ALA A 157 -13.56 10.89 13.33
C ALA A 157 -14.79 11.06 12.40
N VAL A 158 -15.97 11.41 12.94
CA VAL A 158 -17.18 11.57 12.12
C VAL A 158 -16.99 12.77 11.19
N PRO A 159 -17.06 12.58 9.86
CA PRO A 159 -16.99 13.69 8.93
C PRO A 159 -18.19 14.61 9.16
N ALA A 160 -17.94 15.92 9.21
CA ALA A 160 -19.02 16.90 9.29
C ALA A 160 -20.00 16.66 8.15
N ARG A 161 -21.30 16.50 8.45
CA ARG A 161 -22.33 16.34 7.42
C ARG A 161 -22.23 17.56 6.51
N ARG A 162 -21.88 17.35 5.23
CA ARG A 162 -22.03 18.40 4.22
C ARG A 162 -23.52 18.66 4.08
N SER A 163 -24.01 19.70 4.76
CA SER A 163 -25.29 20.32 4.44
C SER A 163 -25.18 20.82 3.00
N GLY A 164 -25.80 20.09 2.07
CA GLY A 164 -25.85 20.46 0.66
C GLY A 164 -26.47 21.84 0.49
N ARG A 165 -25.81 22.67 -0.32
CA ARG A 165 -26.43 23.76 -1.07
C ARG A 165 -26.57 23.31 -2.51
#